data_AF-A0A2V6NT05-F1
#
_entry.id   AF-A0A2V6NT05-F1
#
_cell.length_a   1.000
_cell.length_b   1.000
_cell.length_c   1.000
_cell.angle_alpha   90.00
_cell.angle_beta   90.00
_cell.angle_gamma   90.00
#
_symmetry.space_group_name_H-M   'P 1'
#
loop_
_entity.id
_entity.type
_entity.pdbx_description
1 polymer ?
#
loop_
_entity_poly.entity_id
_entity_poly.type
_entity_poly.pdbx_seq_one_letter_code
_entity_poly.pdbx_strand_id
1 'polypeptide(L)'
;MIVPDLALLHQLDSGANESTYNRYANIGCEVPRKSHEVSASLVYPDFYILFLPPDLPVLANAGYRYILFPKEWTDGALYGFTLIEKITPGDLWIYRHD
;
A
#
# COMPACT_ATOMS: atom_id res chain seq x y z
N MET A 1 9.28 8.94 21.49
CA MET A 1 9.52 7.66 20.81
C MET A 1 8.47 6.69 21.36
N ILE A 2 7.52 6.26 20.54
CA ILE A 2 6.50 5.29 20.95
C ILE A 2 7.11 3.91 20.72
N VAL A 3 7.31 3.14 21.78
CA VAL A 3 7.79 1.77 21.69
C VAL A 3 6.55 0.86 21.59
N PRO A 4 6.44 0.02 20.55
CA PRO A 4 5.28 -0.85 20.38
C PRO A 4 5.18 -1.87 21.53
N ASP A 5 3.95 -2.18 21.95
CA ASP A 5 3.67 -3.18 22.98
C ASP A 5 3.89 -4.59 22.42
N LEU A 6 5.11 -5.10 22.63
CA LEU A 6 5.54 -6.41 22.14
C LEU A 6 4.72 -7.56 22.74
N ALA A 7 4.21 -7.42 23.96
CA ALA A 7 3.42 -8.46 24.61
C ALA A 7 2.04 -8.60 23.94
N LEU A 8 1.41 -7.47 23.63
CA LEU A 8 0.16 -7.43 22.86
C LEU A 8 0.37 -7.99 21.44
N LEU A 9 1.44 -7.59 20.76
CA LEU A 9 1.74 -8.07 19.40
C LEU A 9 1.98 -9.59 19.37
N HIS A 10 2.65 -10.16 20.38
CA HIS A 10 2.81 -11.62 20.50
C HIS A 10 1.49 -12.35 20.79
N GLN A 11 0.53 -11.74 21.49
CA GLN A 11 -0.78 -12.35 21.71
C GLN A 11 -1.63 -12.40 20.43
N LEU A 12 -1.44 -11.44 19.53
CA LEU A 12 -2.09 -11.39 18.22
C LEU A 12 -1.47 -12.35 17.20
N ASP A 13 -0.24 -12.81 17.44
CA ASP A 13 0.49 -13.77 16.60
C ASP A 13 0.60 -15.12 17.33
N SER A 14 -0.45 -15.95 17.22
CA SER A 14 -0.61 -17.23 17.93
C SER A 14 0.36 -18.34 17.52
N GLY A 15 1.48 -18.00 16.87
CA GLY A 15 2.51 -18.92 16.43
C GLY A 15 2.12 -19.62 15.14
N ALA A 16 2.56 -19.07 14.01
CA ALA A 16 2.38 -19.71 12.72
C ALA A 16 3.66 -20.41 12.21
N ASN A 17 3.43 -21.64 11.73
CA ASN A 17 4.28 -22.57 10.96
C ASN A 17 5.31 -21.88 10.03
N GLU A 18 6.46 -22.53 9.78
CA GLU A 18 7.54 -22.12 8.87
C GLU A 18 7.10 -21.68 7.44
N SER A 19 5.88 -22.03 7.03
CA SER A 19 5.27 -21.63 5.74
C SER A 19 4.36 -20.39 5.84
N THR A 20 4.21 -19.80 7.02
CA THR A 20 3.32 -18.68 7.28
C THR A 20 4.09 -17.37 7.33
N TYR A 21 4.47 -16.86 6.15
CA TYR A 21 5.10 -15.55 5.86
C TYR A 21 6.31 -15.13 6.73
N ASN A 22 7.30 -14.50 6.11
CA ASN A 22 8.40 -13.94 6.88
C ASN A 22 7.88 -12.75 7.72
N ARG A 23 7.76 -12.95 9.04
CA ARG A 23 7.18 -11.99 10.00
C ARG A 23 7.94 -10.66 10.07
N TYR A 24 9.20 -10.66 9.64
CA TYR A 24 10.05 -9.48 9.55
C TYR A 24 10.19 -8.97 8.12
N ALA A 25 9.44 -9.52 7.17
CA ALA A 25 9.50 -9.04 5.82
C ALA A 25 8.87 -7.66 5.70
N ASN A 26 9.60 -6.79 5.02
CA ASN A 26 9.13 -5.48 4.63
C ASN A 26 8.07 -5.65 3.54
N ILE A 27 6.94 -4.98 3.69
CA ILE A 27 5.88 -4.94 2.67
C ILE A 27 5.89 -3.54 2.05
N GLY A 28 6.31 -3.45 0.79
CA GLY A 28 6.09 -2.29 -0.05
C GLY A 28 4.72 -2.35 -0.71
N CYS A 29 4.08 -1.21 -0.91
CA CYS A 29 2.87 -1.12 -1.74
C CYS A 29 3.19 -0.32 -3.00
N GLU A 30 2.86 -0.88 -4.16
CA GLU A 30 3.04 -0.24 -5.46
C GLU A 30 1.75 -0.29 -6.29
N VAL A 31 1.63 0.62 -7.26
CA VAL A 31 0.56 0.53 -8.25
C VAL A 31 0.88 -0.59 -9.24
N PRO A 32 -0.04 -1.53 -9.47
CA PRO A 32 0.19 -2.59 -10.44
C PRO A 32 0.34 -2.03 -11.85
N ARG A 33 1.19 -2.66 -12.65
CA ARG A 33 1.29 -2.39 -14.09
C ARG A 33 0.03 -2.83 -14.86
N LYS A 34 -0.79 -3.71 -14.27
CA LYS A 34 -2.06 -4.20 -14.80
C LYS A 34 -3.17 -3.83 -13.82
N SER A 35 -4.09 -2.97 -14.23
CA SER A 35 -5.00 -2.25 -13.33
C SER A 35 -6.01 -3.07 -12.53
N HIS A 36 -6.17 -4.36 -12.79
CA HIS A 36 -7.30 -5.14 -12.29
C HIS A 36 -6.92 -6.21 -11.26
N GLU A 37 -5.63 -6.42 -11.00
CA GLU A 37 -5.17 -7.52 -10.14
C GLU A 37 -4.45 -7.00 -8.90
N VAL A 38 -4.99 -7.39 -7.74
CA VAL A 38 -4.20 -7.43 -6.50
C VAL A 38 -3.22 -8.58 -6.65
N SER A 39 -1.93 -8.26 -6.64
CA SER A 39 -0.88 -9.28 -6.72
C SER A 39 0.21 -8.98 -5.71
N ALA A 40 1.02 -9.98 -5.39
CA ALA A 40 2.18 -9.83 -4.52
C ALA A 40 3.38 -10.52 -5.14
N SER A 41 4.54 -9.88 -5.06
CA SER A 41 5.82 -10.45 -5.48
C SER A 41 6.81 -10.45 -4.34
N LEU A 42 7.46 -11.59 -4.11
CA LEU A 42 8.66 -11.66 -3.27
C LEU A 42 9.85 -11.19 -4.10
N VAL A 43 10.45 -10.06 -3.73
CA VAL A 43 11.60 -9.47 -4.44
C VAL A 43 12.92 -9.82 -3.77
N TYR A 44 12.89 -9.98 -2.44
CA TYR A 44 14.02 -10.44 -1.62
C TYR A 44 13.49 -11.40 -0.54
N PRO A 45 14.35 -12.19 0.13
CA PRO A 45 13.92 -13.16 1.15
C PRO A 45 13.02 -12.58 2.26
N ASP A 46 13.11 -11.27 2.47
CA ASP A 46 12.40 -10.47 3.47
C ASP A 46 11.74 -9.22 2.87
N PHE A 47 11.44 -9.21 1.56
CA PHE A 47 10.77 -8.07 0.93
C PHE A 47 9.67 -8.53 -0.02
N TYR A 48 8.43 -8.17 0.33
CA TYR A 48 7.26 -8.34 -0.53
C TYR A 48 6.85 -7.00 -1.11
N ILE A 49 6.49 -6.98 -2.39
CA ILE A 49 5.74 -5.88 -2.99
C ILE A 49 4.32 -6.34 -3.18
N LEU A 50 3.39 -5.68 -2.51
CA LEU A 50 1.96 -5.75 -2.80
C LEU A 50 1.66 -4.75 -3.94
N PHE A 51 1.15 -5.25 -5.05
CA PHE A 51 0.59 -4.41 -6.09
C PHE A 51 -0.91 -4.26 -5.82
N LEU A 52 -1.31 -3.07 -5.40
CA LEU A 52 -2.69 -2.75 -5.04
C LEU A 52 -3.25 -1.71 -6.02
N PRO A 53 -4.23 -2.08 -6.86
CA PRO A 53 -4.90 -1.09 -7.69
C PRO A 53 -5.60 -0.05 -6.81
N PRO A 54 -5.34 1.23 -7.04
CA PRO A 54 -5.92 2.30 -6.24
C PRO A 54 -7.43 2.47 -6.43
N ASP A 55 -7.95 2.08 -7.60
CA ASP A 55 -9.36 2.15 -8.04
C ASP A 55 -10.21 0.94 -7.60
N LEU A 56 -9.69 0.09 -6.69
CA LEU A 56 -10.44 -1.07 -6.22
C LEU A 56 -11.77 -0.66 -5.55
N PRO A 57 -12.91 -1.25 -5.93
CA PRO A 57 -14.20 -0.93 -5.33
C PRO A 57 -14.25 -1.11 -3.81
N VAL A 58 -13.51 -2.09 -3.27
CA VAL A 58 -13.45 -2.33 -1.82
C VAL A 58 -12.83 -1.15 -1.06
N LEU A 59 -11.85 -0.46 -1.65
CA LEU A 59 -11.22 0.71 -1.05
C LEU A 59 -12.20 1.89 -1.04
N ALA A 60 -12.86 2.14 -2.18
CA ALA A 60 -13.89 3.18 -2.28
C ALA A 60 -15.06 2.94 -1.31
N ASN A 61 -15.52 1.69 -1.18
CA ASN A 61 -16.60 1.29 -0.26
C ASN A 61 -16.21 1.42 1.21
N ALA A 62 -14.93 1.23 1.53
CA ALA A 62 -14.40 1.45 2.87
C ALA A 62 -14.10 2.94 3.18
N GLY A 63 -14.34 3.84 2.22
CA GLY A 63 -14.18 5.29 2.40
C GLY A 63 -12.79 5.82 2.06
N TYR A 64 -11.91 5.01 1.47
CA TYR A 64 -10.62 5.47 0.97
C TYR A 64 -10.84 6.27 -0.32
N ARG A 65 -10.63 7.59 -0.24
CA ARG A 65 -10.82 8.53 -1.35
C ARG A 65 -9.55 9.26 -1.77
N TYR A 66 -8.49 9.18 -0.98
CA TYR A 66 -7.26 9.92 -1.23
C TYR A 66 -6.07 8.97 -1.28
N ILE A 67 -5.13 9.27 -2.17
CA ILE A 67 -3.91 8.50 -2.33
C ILE A 67 -2.72 9.44 -2.42
N LEU A 68 -1.65 9.05 -1.75
CA LEU A 68 -0.39 9.78 -1.71
C LEU A 68 0.65 9.02 -2.53
N PHE A 69 1.26 9.68 -3.51
CA PHE A 69 2.36 9.12 -4.30
C PHE A 69 3.65 9.91 -4.12
N PRO A 70 4.82 9.23 -4.06
CA PRO A 70 6.13 9.88 -4.00
C PRO A 70 6.65 10.32 -5.38
N LYS A 71 5.77 10.33 -6.39
CA LYS A 71 6.05 10.79 -7.76
C LYS A 71 4.74 11.16 -8.43
N GLU A 72 4.84 11.91 -9.53
CA GLU A 72 3.69 12.15 -10.39
C GLU A 72 3.19 10.83 -11.01
N TRP A 73 1.88 10.60 -10.90
CA TRP A 73 1.17 9.51 -11.54
C TRP A 73 0.42 10.03 -12.77
N THR A 74 1.07 9.90 -13.94
CA THR A 74 0.59 10.45 -15.21
C THR A 74 -0.75 9.85 -15.67
N ASP A 75 -0.99 8.60 -15.32
CA ASP A 75 -2.15 7.84 -15.80
C ASP A 75 -3.31 7.85 -14.79
N GLY A 76 -3.20 8.57 -13.66
CA GLY A 76 -4.18 8.55 -12.58
C GLY A 76 -5.61 8.90 -13.04
N ALA A 77 -5.74 9.83 -14.00
CA ALA A 77 -7.04 10.22 -14.55
C ALA A 77 -7.78 9.07 -15.26
N LEU A 78 -7.06 8.11 -15.85
CA LEU A 78 -7.67 6.92 -16.47
C LEU A 78 -8.33 6.01 -15.44
N TYR A 79 -7.93 6.14 -14.17
CA TYR A 79 -8.42 5.36 -13.04
C TYR A 79 -9.35 6.16 -12.12
N GLY A 80 -9.88 7.29 -12.60
CA GLY A 80 -10.82 8.13 -11.82
C GLY A 80 -10.16 8.98 -10.74
N PHE A 81 -8.84 9.19 -10.82
CA PHE A 81 -8.10 10.01 -9.86
C PHE A 81 -7.76 11.41 -10.40
N THR A 82 -8.07 12.42 -9.58
CA THR A 82 -7.76 13.82 -9.84
C THR A 82 -6.64 14.29 -8.92
N LEU A 83 -5.58 14.91 -9.46
CA LEU A 83 -4.52 15.53 -8.66
C LEU A 83 -5.07 16.73 -7.89
N ILE A 84 -4.95 16.72 -6.56
CA ILE A 84 -5.41 17.79 -5.68
C ILE A 84 -4.27 18.72 -5.29
N GLU A 85 -3.12 18.16 -4.90
CA GLU A 85 -2.02 18.95 -4.37
C GLU A 85 -0.67 18.26 -4.62
N LYS A 86 0.37 19.06 -4.86
CA LYS A 86 1.76 18.65 -4.78
C LYS A 86 2.40 19.31 -3.56
N ILE A 87 2.86 18.51 -2.60
CA ILE A 87 3.56 18.99 -1.42
C ILE A 87 5.06 19.08 -1.72
N THR A 88 5.62 20.28 -1.59
CA THR A 88 7.06 20.55 -1.67
C THR A 88 7.63 20.89 -0.28
N PRO A 89 8.90 20.56 0.01
CA PRO A 89 9.89 19.90 -0.84
C PRO A 89 9.78 18.36 -0.84
N GLY A 90 8.75 17.78 -0.24
CA GLY A 90 8.64 16.34 -0.02
C GLY A 90 8.41 15.47 -1.27
N ASP A 91 8.19 16.08 -2.45
CA ASP A 91 7.84 15.39 -3.68
C ASP A 91 6.72 14.36 -3.43
N LEU A 92 5.61 14.85 -2.87
CA LEU A 92 4.40 14.06 -2.63
C LEU A 92 3.24 14.63 -3.45
N TRP A 93 2.52 13.76 -4.15
CA TRP A 93 1.35 14.09 -4.93
C TRP A 93 0.12 13.45 -4.29
N ILE A 94 -0.88 14.28 -3.98
CA ILE A 94 -2.15 13.85 -3.41
C ILE A 94 -3.17 13.77 -4.53
N TYR A 95 -3.71 12.58 -4.73
CA TYR A 95 -4.79 12.32 -5.68
C TYR A 95 -6.09 12.02 -4.92
N ARG A 96 -7.23 12.43 -5.47
CA ARG A 96 -8.57 12.07 -4.99
C ARG A 96 -9.30 11.20 -6.01
N HIS A 97 -9.91 10.11 -5.56
CA HIS A 97 -10.86 9.33 -6.34
C HIS A 97 -12.23 9.99 -6.27
N ASP A 98 -12.77 10.35 -7.43
CA ASP A 98 -14.11 10.95 -7.54
C ASP A 98 -15.24 9.90 -7.44
#